data_AF-A0A7C5MDW4-F1
#
_entry.id   AF-A0A7C5MDW4-F1
#
_cell.length_a   1.000
_cell.length_b   1.000
_cell.length_c   1.000
_cell.angle_alpha   90.00
_cell.angle_beta   90.00
_cell.angle_gamma   90.00
#
_symmetry.space_group_name_H-M   'P 1'
#
loop_
_entity.id
_entity.type
_entity.pdbx_description
1 polymer ?
#
loop_
_entity_poly.entity_id
_entity_poly.type
_entity_poly.pdbx_seq_one_letter_code
_entity_poly.pdbx_strand_id
1 'polypeptide(L)'
;MRLARLAGWIVGCALLAAPARAQLASIRVYSELQRIDPFGQVISADRPRDPAVRPREILSPAVPRNAHSTFRAAITLPAGSDYTLYVAQNPDDVFQVTLYREIFVRQGGEWIPDAVEPVAQPARGSLPGPSAPVPGQTTITFLVDLWTAASRPVSRARVELQLYTGGDWIIYPMEVRISPATVPASPPLAGKLPPAGEPADAAAREALKIYLCGLASGDKPEMTSGRGLLLRNVWQDLALARTREAKPGEKLLPEILRLAGAKAAGEWCAAPVFPVRLGPEWYLRLRDMLYRTVE
;
A
#
# COMPACT_ATOMS: atom_id res chain seq x y z
N MET A 1 -38.98 -73.69 23.11
CA MET A 1 -37.65 -73.14 23.49
C MET A 1 -36.81 -73.12 22.22
N ARG A 2 -36.22 -72.04 21.70
CA ARG A 2 -36.03 -70.64 22.08
C ARG A 2 -36.00 -69.82 20.77
N LEU A 3 -36.59 -68.63 20.80
CA LEU A 3 -36.34 -67.57 19.81
C LEU A 3 -34.89 -67.09 19.94
N ALA A 4 -34.20 -66.86 18.82
CA ALA A 4 -32.98 -66.04 18.78
C ALA A 4 -33.25 -64.82 17.89
N ARG A 5 -33.35 -63.66 18.54
CA ARG A 5 -33.50 -62.32 17.97
C ARG A 5 -32.14 -61.62 17.94
N LEU A 6 -31.92 -60.88 16.84
CA LEU A 6 -31.30 -59.55 16.74
C LEU A 6 -29.86 -59.34 17.24
N ALA A 7 -28.99 -58.82 16.37
CA ALA A 7 -28.67 -57.38 16.35
C ALA A 7 -27.51 -57.12 15.37
N GLY A 8 -27.83 -56.67 14.15
CA GLY A 8 -26.86 -56.09 13.25
C GLY A 8 -26.56 -54.65 13.68
N TRP A 9 -25.33 -54.39 14.10
CA TRP A 9 -24.84 -53.04 14.37
C TRP A 9 -24.31 -52.44 13.07
N ILE A 10 -25.12 -51.61 12.41
CA ILE A 10 -24.63 -50.69 11.38
C ILE A 10 -24.09 -49.47 12.13
N VAL A 11 -22.77 -49.39 12.25
CA VAL A 11 -22.08 -48.17 12.70
C VAL A 11 -22.12 -47.19 11.53
N GLY A 12 -23.08 -46.27 11.57
CA GLY A 12 -23.15 -45.14 10.65
C GLY A 12 -22.05 -44.13 11.00
N CYS A 13 -20.96 -44.11 10.22
CA CYS A 13 -20.00 -43.01 10.22
C CYS A 13 -20.67 -41.76 9.62
N ALA A 14 -21.25 -40.93 10.48
CA ALA A 14 -21.65 -39.58 10.11
C ALA A 14 -20.37 -38.75 9.85
N LEU A 15 -20.02 -38.61 8.56
CA LEU A 15 -19.03 -37.64 8.09
C LEU A 15 -19.55 -36.25 8.44
N LEU A 16 -18.99 -35.66 9.51
CA LEU A 16 -19.13 -34.24 9.82
C LEU A 16 -18.44 -33.45 8.71
N ALA A 17 -19.18 -33.13 7.64
CA ALA A 17 -18.75 -32.14 6.67
C ALA A 17 -18.63 -30.80 7.40
N ALA A 18 -17.40 -30.39 7.70
CA ALA A 18 -17.14 -29.05 8.20
C ALA A 18 -17.71 -28.05 7.18
N PRO A 19 -18.56 -27.10 7.58
CA PRO A 19 -19.08 -26.12 6.64
C PRO A 19 -17.88 -25.35 6.09
N ALA A 20 -17.68 -25.44 4.77
CA ALA A 20 -16.76 -24.56 4.07
C ALA A 20 -17.18 -23.13 4.43
N ARG A 21 -16.36 -22.42 5.21
CA ARG A 21 -16.60 -21.01 5.50
C ARG A 21 -16.61 -20.29 4.16
N ALA A 22 -17.79 -19.90 3.69
CA ALA A 22 -17.92 -19.09 2.51
C ALA A 22 -17.11 -17.80 2.74
N GLN A 23 -16.09 -17.60 1.91
CA GLN A 23 -15.27 -16.41 1.96
C GLN A 23 -16.10 -15.24 1.45
N LEU A 24 -16.48 -14.34 2.34
CA LEU A 24 -17.25 -13.16 1.96
C LEU A 24 -16.39 -12.20 1.15
N ALA A 25 -16.98 -11.65 0.08
CA ALA A 25 -16.33 -10.61 -0.70
C ALA A 25 -16.05 -9.39 0.18
N SER A 26 -14.87 -8.79 0.04
CA SER A 26 -14.50 -7.60 0.82
C SER A 26 -13.45 -6.73 0.13
N ILE A 27 -13.46 -5.46 0.50
CA ILE A 27 -12.44 -4.48 0.14
C ILE A 27 -11.71 -4.08 1.43
N ARG A 28 -10.38 -4.02 1.37
CA ARG A 28 -9.55 -3.40 2.41
C ARG A 28 -8.54 -2.46 1.77
N VAL A 29 -8.36 -1.29 2.37
CA VAL A 29 -7.36 -0.32 1.93
C VAL A 29 -6.21 -0.27 2.94
N TYR A 30 -5.00 -0.30 2.40
CA TYR A 30 -3.74 -0.24 3.13
C TYR A 30 -2.89 0.91 2.59
N SER A 31 -1.85 1.27 3.35
CA SER A 31 -0.81 2.13 2.79
C SER A 31 -0.05 1.42 1.67
N GLU A 32 0.62 2.20 0.81
CA GLU A 32 1.55 1.64 -0.20
C GLU A 32 2.72 0.84 0.40
N LEU A 33 2.95 0.95 1.72
CA LEU A 33 4.02 0.30 2.48
C LEU A 33 3.60 -1.04 3.10
N GLN A 34 2.37 -1.50 2.87
CA GLN A 34 1.90 -2.82 3.28
C GLN A 34 1.52 -3.65 2.06
N ARG A 35 2.41 -4.53 1.63
CA ARG A 35 2.12 -5.45 0.52
C ARG A 35 1.31 -6.63 1.00
N ILE A 36 0.25 -6.92 0.24
CA ILE A 36 -0.71 -7.98 0.53
C ILE A 36 -0.49 -9.11 -0.47
N ASP A 37 -0.39 -10.33 0.02
CA ASP A 37 -0.21 -11.53 -0.78
C ASP A 37 -1.52 -11.93 -1.51
N PRO A 38 -1.47 -12.92 -2.42
CA PRO A 38 -2.63 -13.42 -3.16
C PRO A 38 -3.74 -14.06 -2.29
N PHE A 39 -3.53 -14.16 -0.98
CA PHE A 39 -4.41 -14.78 0.00
C PHE A 39 -4.91 -13.78 1.05
N GLY A 40 -4.61 -12.48 0.88
CA GLY A 40 -5.10 -11.40 1.72
C GLY A 40 -4.28 -11.16 2.98
N GLN A 41 -3.06 -11.70 3.08
CA GLN A 41 -2.16 -11.50 4.21
C GLN A 41 -1.08 -10.48 3.89
N VAL A 42 -0.69 -9.66 4.88
CA VAL A 42 0.51 -8.81 4.73
C VAL A 42 1.73 -9.71 4.61
N ILE A 43 2.60 -9.47 3.63
CA ILE A 43 3.80 -10.30 3.44
C ILE A 43 4.77 -10.20 4.63
N SER A 44 5.60 -11.21 4.82
CA SER A 44 6.52 -11.30 5.96
C SER A 44 7.44 -10.09 6.12
N ALA A 45 8.00 -9.58 5.01
CA ALA A 45 8.93 -8.46 5.00
C ALA A 45 8.32 -7.13 5.48
N ASP A 46 6.99 -6.99 5.41
CA ASP A 46 6.29 -5.75 5.73
C ASP A 46 5.59 -5.75 7.09
N ARG A 47 5.63 -6.88 7.81
CA ARG A 47 5.05 -6.96 9.16
C ARG A 47 5.95 -6.22 10.15
N PRO A 48 5.38 -5.39 11.05
CA PRO A 48 6.15 -4.82 12.16
C PRO A 48 6.75 -5.94 13.02
N ARG A 49 8.00 -5.74 13.47
CA ARG A 49 8.66 -6.69 14.38
C ARG A 49 8.10 -6.63 15.79
N ASP A 50 7.57 -5.47 16.18
CA ASP A 50 6.91 -5.28 17.46
C ASP A 50 5.40 -5.56 17.31
N PRO A 51 4.84 -6.58 17.99
CA PRO A 51 3.43 -6.93 17.89
C PRO A 51 2.49 -5.86 18.45
N ALA A 52 3.00 -4.90 19.24
CA ALA A 52 2.22 -3.76 19.72
C ALA A 52 1.98 -2.71 18.63
N VAL A 53 2.77 -2.73 17.54
CA VAL A 53 2.61 -1.80 16.43
C VAL A 53 1.44 -2.25 15.57
N ARG A 54 0.38 -1.44 15.55
CA ARG A 54 -0.79 -1.65 14.70
C ARG A 54 -0.56 -1.02 13.32
N PRO A 55 -0.94 -1.71 12.22
CA PRO A 55 -1.07 -1.11 10.91
C PRO A 55 -1.87 0.19 10.93
N ARG A 56 -1.48 1.15 10.09
CA ARG A 56 -2.25 2.38 9.94
C ARG A 56 -3.55 2.12 9.20
N GLU A 57 -4.65 2.57 9.78
CA GLU A 57 -5.93 2.62 9.08
C GLU A 57 -5.99 3.82 8.12
N ILE A 58 -6.38 3.57 6.87
CA ILE A 58 -6.45 4.59 5.81
C ILE A 58 -7.88 5.09 5.67
N LEU A 59 -8.36 5.83 6.68
CA LEU A 59 -9.71 6.43 6.65
C LEU A 59 -9.72 7.83 6.03
N SER A 60 -8.78 8.67 6.46
CA SER A 60 -8.71 10.08 6.04
C SER A 60 -7.28 10.55 5.75
N PRO A 61 -6.62 9.95 4.74
CA PRO A 61 -5.23 10.29 4.42
C PRO A 61 -5.10 11.76 3.99
N ALA A 62 -4.02 12.41 4.41
CA ALA A 62 -3.64 13.71 3.86
C ALA A 62 -2.87 13.49 2.54
N VAL A 63 -3.22 14.25 1.52
CA VAL A 63 -2.54 14.25 0.22
C VAL A 63 -2.06 15.66 -0.11
N PRO A 64 -0.81 15.85 -0.53
CA PRO A 64 -0.30 17.17 -0.88
C PRO A 64 -0.75 17.55 -2.30
N ARG A 65 -0.70 18.85 -2.60
CA ARG A 65 -0.92 19.37 -3.95
C ARG A 65 0.35 19.21 -4.79
N ASN A 66 0.16 19.10 -6.10
CA ASN A 66 1.23 18.88 -7.09
C ASN A 66 2.02 17.59 -6.86
N ALA A 67 1.35 16.55 -6.37
CA ALA A 67 2.00 15.28 -6.05
C ALA A 67 1.02 14.10 -6.12
N HIS A 68 1.61 12.92 -6.13
CA HIS A 68 0.90 11.65 -6.09
C HIS A 68 0.70 11.19 -4.65
N SER A 69 -0.37 10.44 -4.43
CA SER A 69 -0.60 9.69 -3.20
C SER A 69 -1.18 8.34 -3.56
N THR A 70 -0.43 7.28 -3.24
CA THR A 70 -0.81 5.92 -3.61
C THR A 70 -1.29 5.13 -2.40
N PHE A 71 -2.38 4.40 -2.58
CA PHE A 71 -2.96 3.49 -1.59
C PHE A 71 -3.10 2.10 -2.20
N ARG A 72 -3.11 1.06 -1.38
CA ARG A 72 -3.30 -0.30 -1.85
C ARG A 72 -4.68 -0.80 -1.51
N ALA A 73 -5.44 -1.21 -2.51
CA ALA A 73 -6.71 -1.91 -2.34
C ALA A 73 -6.47 -3.41 -2.45
N ALA A 74 -6.84 -4.19 -1.43
CA ALA A 74 -6.95 -5.64 -1.52
C ALA A 74 -8.42 -6.03 -1.65
N ILE A 75 -8.72 -6.76 -2.71
CA ILE A 75 -10.05 -7.25 -3.02
C ILE A 75 -10.05 -8.76 -2.83
N THR A 76 -10.78 -9.21 -1.83
CA THR A 76 -10.89 -10.63 -1.48
C THR A 76 -12.24 -11.15 -1.94
N LEU A 77 -12.29 -12.27 -2.67
CA LEU A 77 -13.50 -12.83 -3.26
C LEU A 77 -13.52 -14.36 -3.08
N PRO A 78 -14.70 -15.00 -3.14
CA PRO A 78 -14.78 -16.44 -3.38
C PRO A 78 -14.04 -16.82 -4.66
N ALA A 79 -13.42 -18.01 -4.67
CA ALA A 79 -12.75 -18.53 -5.87
C ALA A 79 -13.73 -18.64 -7.05
N GLY A 80 -13.28 -18.29 -8.26
CA GLY A 80 -14.09 -18.28 -9.48
C GLY A 80 -15.01 -17.08 -9.64
N SER A 81 -14.99 -16.11 -8.71
CA SER A 81 -15.85 -14.93 -8.81
C SER A 81 -15.33 -13.94 -9.85
N ASP A 82 -16.25 -13.41 -10.63
CA ASP A 82 -16.03 -12.20 -11.43
C ASP A 82 -16.13 -10.95 -10.55
N TYR A 83 -15.42 -9.90 -10.94
CA TYR A 83 -15.50 -8.59 -10.30
C TYR A 83 -15.49 -7.46 -11.30
N THR A 84 -16.10 -6.35 -10.89
CA THR A 84 -15.92 -5.03 -11.49
C THR A 84 -15.58 -4.03 -10.38
N LEU A 85 -14.47 -3.33 -10.50
CA LEU A 85 -14.00 -2.33 -9.54
C LEU A 85 -13.99 -0.93 -10.17
N TYR A 86 -14.65 0.02 -9.50
CA TYR A 86 -14.64 1.44 -9.83
C TYR A 86 -13.95 2.23 -8.71
N VAL A 87 -13.27 3.32 -9.07
CA VAL A 87 -12.84 4.35 -8.13
C VAL A 87 -13.68 5.60 -8.39
N ALA A 88 -14.70 5.81 -7.55
CA ALA A 88 -15.54 7.00 -7.62
C ALA A 88 -15.00 8.13 -6.75
N GLN A 89 -15.36 9.37 -7.07
CA GLN A 89 -14.94 10.57 -6.35
C GLN A 89 -16.16 11.44 -6.06
N ASN A 90 -16.13 12.20 -4.97
CA ASN A 90 -17.11 13.26 -4.72
C ASN A 90 -16.42 14.46 -4.02
N PRO A 91 -16.38 15.66 -4.64
CA PRO A 91 -16.84 15.94 -6.01
C PRO A 91 -16.14 15.10 -7.09
N ASP A 92 -16.73 15.03 -8.28
CA ASP A 92 -16.08 14.40 -9.43
C ASP A 92 -14.80 15.16 -9.82
N ASP A 93 -13.86 14.45 -10.45
CA ASP A 93 -12.62 15.01 -11.03
C ASP A 93 -11.73 15.80 -10.04
N VAL A 94 -11.83 15.52 -8.74
CA VAL A 94 -10.96 16.12 -7.73
C VAL A 94 -9.51 15.69 -7.94
N PHE A 95 -9.29 14.39 -8.12
CA PHE A 95 -8.01 13.76 -8.41
C PHE A 95 -8.01 13.20 -9.83
N GLN A 96 -6.85 13.24 -10.49
CA GLN A 96 -6.59 12.34 -11.60
C GLN A 96 -6.23 10.98 -11.02
N VAL A 97 -7.06 9.97 -11.30
CA VAL A 97 -6.93 8.63 -10.72
C VAL A 97 -6.32 7.68 -11.75
N THR A 98 -5.22 7.04 -11.38
CA THR A 98 -4.69 5.88 -12.09
C THR A 98 -4.84 4.65 -11.21
N LEU A 99 -5.43 3.59 -11.76
CA LEU A 99 -5.53 2.30 -11.09
C LEU A 99 -4.49 1.35 -11.70
N TYR A 100 -3.65 0.77 -10.87
CA TYR A 100 -2.69 -0.24 -11.29
C TYR A 100 -3.04 -1.59 -10.68
N ARG A 101 -3.13 -2.65 -11.47
CA ARG A 101 -3.19 -4.02 -10.96
C ARG A 101 -1.78 -4.49 -10.64
N GLU A 102 -1.61 -5.15 -9.50
CA GLU A 102 -0.32 -5.71 -9.13
C GLU A 102 -0.18 -7.17 -9.57
N ILE A 103 1.03 -7.50 -9.99
CA ILE A 103 1.43 -8.83 -10.46
C ILE A 103 2.32 -9.46 -9.39
N PHE A 104 2.02 -10.70 -9.05
CA PHE A 104 2.73 -11.43 -8.02
C PHE A 104 3.94 -12.16 -8.57
N VAL A 105 5.06 -12.06 -7.84
CA VAL A 105 6.27 -12.85 -8.06
C VAL A 105 6.48 -13.78 -6.87
N ARG A 106 7.00 -14.98 -7.13
CA ARG A 106 7.37 -15.92 -6.08
C ARG A 106 8.86 -15.75 -5.73
N GLN A 107 9.15 -15.37 -4.49
CA GLN A 107 10.52 -15.21 -4.00
C GLN A 107 10.62 -15.71 -2.56
N GLY A 108 11.67 -16.47 -2.23
CA GLY A 108 11.88 -16.98 -0.87
C GLY A 108 10.75 -17.88 -0.34
N GLY A 109 9.96 -18.51 -1.23
CA GLY A 109 8.81 -19.33 -0.86
C GLY A 109 7.50 -18.56 -0.65
N GLU A 110 7.54 -17.22 -0.65
CA GLU A 110 6.39 -16.33 -0.49
C GLU A 110 5.97 -15.70 -1.83
N TRP A 111 4.70 -15.32 -1.94
CA TRP A 111 4.19 -14.52 -3.06
C TRP A 111 4.20 -13.05 -2.70
N ILE A 112 4.82 -12.23 -3.54
CA ILE A 112 5.05 -10.81 -3.30
C ILE A 112 4.44 -10.02 -4.46
N PRO A 113 3.56 -9.05 -4.21
CA PRO A 113 3.13 -8.11 -5.26
C PRO A 113 4.29 -7.18 -5.59
N ASP A 114 4.61 -7.05 -6.88
CA ASP A 114 5.77 -6.28 -7.32
C ASP A 114 5.52 -5.45 -8.59
N ALA A 115 5.50 -6.11 -9.75
CA ALA A 115 5.26 -5.44 -11.02
C ALA A 115 3.81 -4.93 -11.06
N VAL A 116 3.59 -3.85 -11.81
CA VAL A 116 2.27 -3.22 -11.91
C VAL A 116 1.89 -2.93 -13.35
N GLU A 117 0.62 -3.12 -13.66
CA GLU A 117 0.03 -2.78 -14.95
C GLU A 117 -1.09 -1.74 -14.76
N PRO A 118 -1.12 -0.64 -15.53
CA PRO A 118 -2.26 0.26 -15.50
C PRO A 118 -3.49 -0.46 -16.06
N VAL A 119 -4.64 -0.26 -15.42
CA VAL A 119 -5.92 -0.82 -15.86
C VAL A 119 -6.92 0.29 -16.13
N ALA A 120 -7.68 0.14 -17.22
CA ALA A 120 -8.79 1.04 -17.51
C ALA A 120 -9.89 0.90 -16.44
N GLN A 121 -10.58 2.01 -16.16
CA GLN A 121 -11.73 2.00 -15.26
C GLN A 121 -13.04 1.85 -16.04
N PRO A 122 -13.98 0.99 -15.58
CA PRO A 122 -13.81 0.07 -14.45
C PRO A 122 -12.86 -1.08 -14.74
N ALA A 123 -12.12 -1.50 -13.72
CA ALA A 123 -11.29 -2.70 -13.80
C ALA A 123 -12.19 -3.94 -13.70
N ARG A 124 -12.04 -4.86 -14.65
CA ARG A 124 -12.81 -6.11 -14.71
C ARG A 124 -11.87 -7.31 -14.69
N GLY A 125 -12.34 -8.42 -14.15
CA GLY A 125 -11.63 -9.70 -14.18
C GLY A 125 -12.30 -10.76 -13.33
N SER A 126 -11.58 -11.86 -13.15
CA SER A 126 -11.97 -13.00 -12.32
C SER A 126 -10.78 -13.50 -11.49
N LEU A 127 -11.05 -14.32 -10.47
CA LEU A 127 -10.02 -14.98 -9.65
C LEU A 127 -10.05 -16.51 -9.83
N PRO A 128 -8.89 -17.18 -10.06
CA PRO A 128 -7.57 -16.61 -10.32
C PRO A 128 -7.52 -15.85 -11.65
N GLY A 129 -6.67 -14.83 -11.74
CA GLY A 129 -6.55 -14.00 -12.95
C GLY A 129 -5.90 -14.76 -14.13
N PRO A 130 -6.17 -14.36 -15.39
CA PRO A 130 -5.77 -15.13 -16.58
C PRO A 130 -4.27 -15.05 -16.91
N SER A 131 -3.55 -14.02 -16.48
CA SER A 131 -2.16 -13.74 -16.93
C SER A 131 -1.05 -14.42 -16.12
N ALA A 132 -1.35 -14.94 -14.92
CA ALA A 132 -0.47 -15.78 -14.12
C ALA A 132 -1.25 -16.36 -12.93
N PRO A 133 -1.94 -17.51 -13.08
CA PRO A 133 -2.80 -18.01 -12.02
C PRO A 133 -1.97 -18.44 -10.81
N VAL A 134 -2.10 -17.71 -9.70
CA VAL A 134 -1.57 -18.16 -8.41
C VAL A 134 -2.49 -19.27 -7.88
N PRO A 135 -1.97 -20.47 -7.56
CA PRO A 135 -2.79 -21.56 -7.03
C PRO A 135 -3.54 -21.15 -5.76
N GLY A 136 -4.86 -21.34 -5.74
CA GLY A 136 -5.70 -21.00 -4.59
C GLY A 136 -5.84 -19.50 -4.31
N GLN A 137 -5.55 -18.64 -5.28
CA GLN A 137 -5.70 -17.19 -5.12
C GLN A 137 -7.13 -16.81 -4.71
N THR A 138 -7.23 -16.00 -3.66
CA THR A 138 -8.52 -15.46 -3.18
C THR A 138 -8.51 -13.94 -3.09
N THR A 139 -7.35 -13.31 -3.31
CA THR A 139 -7.17 -11.87 -3.24
C THR A 139 -6.44 -11.35 -4.48
N ILE A 140 -6.94 -10.25 -5.02
CA ILE A 140 -6.25 -9.41 -6.00
C ILE A 140 -5.95 -8.06 -5.37
N THR A 141 -4.83 -7.45 -5.76
CA THR A 141 -4.43 -6.16 -5.23
C THR A 141 -4.28 -5.13 -6.34
N PHE A 142 -4.65 -3.90 -6.01
CA PHE A 142 -4.50 -2.74 -6.87
C PHE A 142 -3.80 -1.61 -6.11
N LEU A 143 -3.00 -0.82 -6.82
CA LEU A 143 -2.56 0.48 -6.35
C LEU A 143 -3.48 1.56 -6.92
N VAL A 144 -4.12 2.30 -6.02
CA VAL A 144 -4.95 3.47 -6.32
C VAL A 144 -4.05 4.69 -6.21
N ASP A 145 -3.67 5.25 -7.35
CA ASP A 145 -2.74 6.37 -7.43
C ASP A 145 -3.48 7.68 -7.73
N LEU A 146 -3.50 8.59 -6.75
CA LEU A 146 -4.20 9.86 -6.84
C LEU A 146 -3.21 10.98 -7.14
N TRP A 147 -3.31 11.61 -8.31
CA TRP A 147 -2.62 12.87 -8.60
C TRP A 147 -3.49 14.06 -8.22
N THR A 148 -2.95 14.94 -7.36
CA THR A 148 -3.62 16.18 -6.95
C THR A 148 -2.98 17.36 -7.65
N ALA A 149 -3.73 18.12 -8.46
CA ALA A 149 -3.18 19.28 -9.15
C ALA A 149 -2.73 20.38 -8.17
N ALA A 150 -1.67 21.11 -8.53
CA ALA A 150 -1.10 22.20 -7.72
C ALA A 150 -2.12 23.28 -7.32
N SER A 151 -3.07 23.56 -8.23
CA SER A 151 -4.11 24.58 -8.08
C SER A 151 -5.33 24.11 -7.28
N ARG A 152 -5.41 22.84 -6.86
CA ARG A 152 -6.57 22.37 -6.09
C ARG A 152 -6.67 23.12 -4.76
N PRO A 153 -7.89 23.53 -4.35
CA PRO A 153 -8.09 24.16 -3.06
C PRO A 153 -7.86 23.13 -1.95
N VAL A 154 -7.49 23.64 -0.77
CA VAL A 154 -7.49 22.83 0.46
C VAL A 154 -8.94 22.46 0.76
N SER A 155 -9.22 21.16 0.78
CA SER A 155 -10.58 20.65 0.95
C SER A 155 -10.54 19.18 1.37
N ARG A 156 -11.72 18.59 1.53
CA ARG A 156 -11.88 17.14 1.65
C ARG A 156 -12.70 16.65 0.47
N ALA A 157 -12.35 15.47 -0.01
CA ALA A 157 -13.09 14.79 -1.05
C ALA A 157 -13.27 13.32 -0.66
N ARG A 158 -14.43 12.77 -0.99
CA ARG A 158 -14.68 11.35 -0.80
C ARG A 158 -14.12 10.60 -1.99
N VAL A 159 -13.36 9.54 -1.73
CA VAL A 159 -12.92 8.57 -2.73
C VAL A 159 -13.49 7.23 -2.33
N GLU A 160 -14.17 6.57 -3.26
CA GLU A 160 -14.84 5.29 -2.98
C GLU A 160 -14.32 4.20 -3.89
N LEU A 161 -13.94 3.08 -3.29
CA LEU A 161 -13.76 1.84 -4.04
C LEU A 161 -15.10 1.13 -4.07
N GLN A 162 -15.67 0.98 -5.26
CA GLN A 162 -16.96 0.33 -5.47
C GLN A 162 -16.73 -0.98 -6.21
N LEU A 163 -16.92 -2.08 -5.50
CA LEU A 163 -16.78 -3.45 -6.00
C LEU A 163 -18.16 -4.01 -6.30
N TYR A 164 -18.39 -4.42 -7.54
CA TYR A 164 -19.53 -5.23 -7.93
C TYR A 164 -19.09 -6.67 -8.15
N THR A 165 -19.72 -7.60 -7.44
CA THR A 165 -19.45 -9.04 -7.54
C THR A 165 -20.66 -9.83 -7.03
N GLY A 166 -20.94 -10.99 -7.62
CA GLY A 166 -22.04 -11.86 -7.16
C GLY A 166 -23.44 -11.23 -7.19
N GLY A 167 -23.63 -10.13 -7.93
CA GLY A 167 -24.90 -9.39 -7.97
C GLY A 167 -25.02 -8.25 -6.97
N ASP A 168 -24.03 -8.06 -6.09
CA ASP A 168 -24.06 -7.08 -5.01
C ASP A 168 -22.94 -6.03 -5.12
N TRP A 169 -23.19 -4.87 -4.52
CA TRP A 169 -22.21 -3.79 -4.39
C TRP A 169 -21.61 -3.73 -2.98
N ILE A 170 -20.29 -3.65 -2.93
CA ILE A 170 -19.51 -3.38 -1.72
C ILE A 170 -18.78 -2.05 -1.94
N ILE A 171 -18.96 -1.11 -1.01
CA ILE A 171 -18.38 0.23 -1.10
C ILE A 171 -17.43 0.46 0.07
N TYR A 172 -16.18 0.84 -0.22
CA TYR A 172 -15.22 1.28 0.78
C TYR A 172 -14.93 2.78 0.61
N PRO A 173 -15.48 3.65 1.48
CA PRO A 173 -15.27 5.08 1.40
C PRO A 173 -13.99 5.53 2.15
N MET A 174 -13.30 6.50 1.58
CA MET A 174 -12.20 7.24 2.22
C MET A 174 -12.48 8.75 2.14
N GLU A 175 -12.23 9.49 3.21
CA GLU A 175 -12.28 10.97 3.20
C GLU A 175 -10.86 11.53 3.00
N VAL A 176 -10.46 11.70 1.74
CA VAL A 176 -9.13 12.20 1.39
C VAL A 176 -9.05 13.71 1.67
N ARG A 177 -8.02 14.13 2.42
CA ARG A 177 -7.81 15.54 2.80
C ARG A 177 -6.71 16.16 1.94
N ILE A 178 -7.09 17.09 1.07
CA ILE A 178 -6.13 17.87 0.29
C ILE A 178 -5.43 18.85 1.24
N SER A 179 -4.14 18.65 1.46
CA SER A 179 -3.31 19.46 2.34
C SER A 179 -2.92 20.79 1.70
N PRO A 180 -2.71 21.87 2.49
CA PRO A 180 -2.06 23.09 2.03
C PRO A 180 -0.62 22.86 1.52
N ALA A 181 0.04 21.77 1.89
CA ALA A 181 1.37 21.44 1.38
C ALA A 181 1.34 21.28 -0.15
N THR A 182 2.21 22.01 -0.84
CA THR A 182 2.38 21.93 -2.29
C THR A 182 3.80 21.48 -2.60
N VAL A 183 3.94 20.32 -3.21
CA VAL A 183 5.25 19.80 -3.64
C VAL A 183 5.76 20.67 -4.80
N PRO A 184 7.03 21.10 -4.81
CA PRO A 184 7.59 21.81 -5.97
C PRO A 184 7.63 20.90 -7.20
N ALA A 185 7.95 21.45 -8.38
CA ALA A 185 8.26 20.61 -9.54
C ALA A 185 9.34 19.59 -9.15
N SER A 186 9.03 18.30 -9.33
CA SER A 186 9.84 17.23 -8.75
C SER A 186 11.22 17.12 -9.40
N PRO A 187 12.29 16.90 -8.62
CA PRO A 187 13.60 16.58 -9.18
C PRO A 187 13.54 15.24 -9.94
N PRO A 188 14.51 14.95 -10.83
CA PRO A 188 14.59 13.66 -11.48
C PRO A 188 14.64 12.54 -10.43
N LEU A 189 13.79 11.52 -10.64
CA LEU A 189 13.83 10.31 -9.83
C LEU A 189 15.17 9.65 -9.98
N ALA A 190 15.73 9.23 -8.86
CA ALA A 190 17.02 8.57 -8.85
C ALA A 190 17.16 7.63 -7.67
N GLY A 191 18.06 6.67 -7.81
CA GLY A 191 18.29 5.62 -6.83
C GLY A 191 17.84 4.27 -7.34
N LYS A 192 18.50 3.22 -6.83
CA LYS A 192 18.26 1.84 -7.22
C LYS A 192 17.01 1.31 -6.54
N LEU A 193 16.14 0.64 -7.30
CA LEU A 193 15.02 -0.08 -6.69
C LEU A 193 15.56 -1.29 -5.90
N PRO A 194 15.22 -1.42 -4.60
CA PRO A 194 15.60 -2.57 -3.78
C PRO A 194 14.88 -3.82 -4.29
N PRO A 195 15.40 -5.07 -4.20
CA PRO A 195 14.70 -6.29 -4.63
C PRO A 195 13.27 -6.46 -4.06
N ALA A 196 12.42 -7.23 -4.73
CA ALA A 196 11.02 -7.41 -4.31
C ALA A 196 10.90 -8.05 -2.91
N GLY A 197 11.82 -8.94 -2.53
CA GLY A 197 11.88 -9.52 -1.18
C GLY A 197 12.29 -8.57 -0.06
N GLU A 198 12.84 -7.39 -0.35
CA GLU A 198 13.17 -6.40 0.69
C GLU A 198 11.91 -5.72 1.23
N PRO A 199 11.92 -5.23 2.48
CA PRO A 199 10.81 -4.46 3.05
C PRO A 199 10.37 -3.29 2.16
N ALA A 200 9.07 -2.96 2.13
CA ALA A 200 8.53 -1.96 1.21
C ALA A 200 9.20 -0.58 1.35
N ASP A 201 9.58 -0.20 2.58
CA ASP A 201 10.25 1.06 2.86
C ASP A 201 11.71 1.11 2.40
N ALA A 202 12.30 0.03 1.89
CA ALA A 202 13.70 0.02 1.46
C ALA A 202 14.00 1.10 0.39
N ALA A 203 13.04 1.38 -0.50
CA ALA A 203 13.18 2.47 -1.47
C ALA A 203 13.19 3.84 -0.77
N ALA A 204 12.37 4.01 0.27
CA ALA A 204 12.32 5.22 1.07
C ALA A 204 13.61 5.42 1.89
N ARG A 205 14.19 4.34 2.43
CA ARG A 205 15.46 4.35 3.15
C ARG A 205 16.61 4.84 2.27
N GLU A 206 16.70 4.33 1.05
CA GLU A 206 17.74 4.74 0.11
C GLU A 206 17.59 6.20 -0.31
N ALA A 207 16.38 6.64 -0.66
CA ALA A 207 16.12 8.04 -0.99
C ALA A 207 16.43 8.99 0.19
N LEU A 208 16.08 8.59 1.41
CA LEU A 208 16.40 9.36 2.61
C LEU A 208 17.91 9.42 2.85
N LYS A 209 18.64 8.33 2.58
CA LYS A 209 20.10 8.31 2.65
C LYS A 209 20.73 9.29 1.66
N ILE A 210 20.28 9.27 0.42
CA ILE A 210 20.72 10.21 -0.61
C ILE A 210 20.47 11.65 -0.17
N TYR A 211 19.27 11.92 0.37
CA TYR A 211 18.87 13.24 0.83
C TYR A 211 19.69 13.74 2.03
N LEU A 212 19.80 12.95 3.11
CA LEU A 212 20.47 13.36 4.35
C LEU A 212 22.00 13.43 4.20
N CYS A 213 22.57 12.59 3.34
CA CYS A 213 24.02 12.46 3.20
C CYS A 213 24.57 13.17 1.96
N GLY A 214 23.72 13.83 1.17
CA GLY A 214 24.14 14.53 -0.05
C GLY A 214 24.78 13.61 -1.09
N LEU A 215 24.37 12.34 -1.15
CA LEU A 215 24.97 11.38 -2.08
C LEU A 215 24.53 11.69 -3.51
N ALA A 216 25.39 11.34 -4.47
CA ALA A 216 25.00 11.34 -5.87
C ALA A 216 23.87 10.33 -6.08
N SER A 217 22.85 10.75 -6.82
CA SER A 217 21.70 9.94 -7.09
C SER A 217 21.96 9.05 -8.31
N GLY A 218 21.73 7.74 -8.18
CA GLY A 218 22.03 6.74 -9.22
C GLY A 218 21.02 6.71 -10.38
N ASP A 219 20.86 5.52 -10.98
CA ASP A 219 20.00 5.29 -12.14
C ASP A 219 18.57 5.82 -11.97
N LYS A 220 17.95 6.20 -13.09
CA LYS A 220 16.54 6.59 -13.16
C LYS A 220 15.68 5.32 -13.24
N PRO A 221 14.92 4.98 -12.18
CA PRO A 221 14.15 3.75 -12.16
C PRO A 221 12.92 3.84 -13.07
N GLU A 222 12.52 2.69 -13.62
CA GLU A 222 11.23 2.56 -14.30
C GLU A 222 10.06 2.51 -13.32
N MET A 223 8.92 3.04 -13.75
CA MET A 223 7.69 3.13 -12.97
C MET A 223 6.76 1.93 -13.21
N THR A 224 7.36 0.75 -13.40
CA THR A 224 6.68 -0.52 -13.75
C THR A 224 6.48 -1.43 -12.54
N SER A 225 6.79 -0.95 -11.34
CA SER A 225 6.58 -1.66 -10.07
C SER A 225 5.99 -0.76 -8.98
N GLY A 226 5.37 -1.38 -7.97
CA GLY A 226 4.91 -0.66 -6.78
C GLY A 226 6.06 0.04 -6.04
N ARG A 227 7.26 -0.56 -6.04
CA ARG A 227 8.49 0.04 -5.51
C ARG A 227 8.86 1.34 -6.23
N GLY A 228 8.68 1.38 -7.56
CA GLY A 228 8.89 2.58 -8.37
C GLY A 228 7.92 3.70 -8.01
N LEU A 229 6.62 3.39 -7.92
CA LEU A 229 5.58 4.35 -7.50
C LEU A 229 5.83 4.91 -6.10
N LEU A 230 6.20 4.06 -5.15
CA LEU A 230 6.61 4.49 -3.81
C LEU A 230 7.83 5.42 -3.87
N LEU A 231 8.89 5.06 -4.60
CA LEU A 231 10.09 5.89 -4.71
C LEU A 231 9.77 7.27 -5.29
N ARG A 232 8.87 7.36 -6.27
CA ARG A 232 8.36 8.64 -6.78
C ARG A 232 7.71 9.46 -5.67
N ASN A 233 6.80 8.86 -4.91
CA ASN A 233 6.09 9.54 -3.83
C ASN A 233 7.08 10.01 -2.74
N VAL A 234 8.10 9.21 -2.42
CA VAL A 234 9.17 9.58 -1.50
C VAL A 234 9.98 10.78 -2.02
N TRP A 235 10.36 10.80 -3.30
CA TRP A 235 11.09 11.93 -3.86
C TRP A 235 10.27 13.23 -3.86
N GLN A 236 8.95 13.12 -4.03
CA GLN A 236 8.03 14.26 -3.85
C GLN A 236 8.02 14.76 -2.41
N ASP A 237 7.96 13.86 -1.43
CA ASP A 237 8.08 14.21 -0.01
C ASP A 237 9.41 14.92 0.29
N LEU A 238 10.53 14.39 -0.20
CA LEU A 238 11.86 14.97 0.03
C LEU A 238 12.05 16.31 -0.71
N ALA A 239 11.44 16.50 -1.86
CA ALA A 239 11.44 17.79 -2.56
C ALA A 239 10.66 18.86 -1.76
N LEU A 240 9.55 18.48 -1.15
CA LEU A 240 8.82 19.33 -0.21
C LEU A 240 9.67 19.65 1.03
N ALA A 241 10.37 18.65 1.59
CA ALA A 241 11.28 18.86 2.71
C ALA A 241 12.36 19.90 2.40
N ARG A 242 13.07 19.78 1.26
CA ARG A 242 14.07 20.76 0.81
C ARG A 242 13.52 22.18 0.72
N THR A 243 12.31 22.32 0.17
CA THR A 243 11.67 23.63 -0.02
C THR A 243 11.35 24.28 1.32
N ARG A 244 10.92 23.48 2.30
CA ARG A 244 10.63 23.97 3.65
C ARG A 244 11.89 24.27 4.44
N GLU A 245 12.95 23.47 4.33
CA GLU A 245 14.24 23.73 4.97
C GLU A 245 14.88 25.05 4.53
N ALA A 246 14.64 25.47 3.29
CA ALA A 246 15.11 26.76 2.79
C ALA A 246 14.41 27.96 3.44
N LYS A 247 13.29 27.77 4.17
CA LYS A 247 12.57 28.85 4.84
C LYS A 247 13.21 29.18 6.19
N PRO A 248 13.45 30.47 6.51
CA PRO A 248 13.98 30.87 7.80
C PRO A 248 13.14 30.34 8.97
N GLY A 249 13.79 29.71 9.95
CA GLY A 249 13.15 29.25 11.20
C GLY A 249 12.57 27.83 11.17
N GLU A 250 12.45 27.20 10.00
CA GLU A 250 12.02 25.79 9.89
C GLU A 250 13.11 24.85 10.42
N LYS A 251 12.72 23.88 11.26
CA LYS A 251 13.62 22.89 11.88
C LYS A 251 13.26 21.47 11.48
N LEU A 252 13.26 21.19 10.18
CA LEU A 252 12.88 19.87 9.65
C LEU A 252 13.97 18.82 9.84
N LEU A 253 15.23 19.14 9.54
CA LEU A 253 16.32 18.17 9.59
C LEU A 253 16.45 17.45 10.95
N PRO A 254 16.42 18.13 12.12
CA PRO A 254 16.46 17.46 13.41
C PRO A 254 15.27 16.50 13.63
N GLU A 255 14.08 16.86 13.14
CA GLU A 255 12.88 16.05 13.29
C GLU A 255 12.89 14.83 12.35
N ILE A 256 13.37 14.99 11.11
CA ILE A 256 13.60 13.90 10.18
C ILE A 256 14.59 12.90 10.77
N LEU A 257 15.72 13.39 11.31
CA LEU A 257 16.72 12.57 11.97
C LEU A 257 16.11 11.82 13.17
N ARG A 258 15.35 12.52 14.02
CA ARG A 258 14.67 11.90 15.16
C ARG A 258 13.73 10.77 14.74
N LEU A 259 12.95 10.96 13.67
CA LEU A 259 12.04 9.95 13.12
C LEU A 259 12.78 8.77 12.47
N ALA A 260 13.94 9.03 11.85
CA ALA A 260 14.84 7.98 11.37
C ALA A 260 15.56 7.24 12.51
N GLY A 261 15.45 7.70 13.77
CA GLY A 261 16.12 7.11 14.93
C GLY A 261 17.54 7.63 15.15
N ALA A 262 17.85 8.81 14.65
CA ALA A 262 19.17 9.45 14.68
C ALA A 262 19.16 10.79 15.44
N LYS A 263 20.34 11.21 15.91
CA LYS A 263 20.53 12.54 16.53
C LYS A 263 21.26 13.53 15.63
N ALA A 264 22.15 13.03 14.76
CA ALA A 264 22.98 13.85 13.89
C ALA A 264 23.14 13.18 12.52
N ALA A 265 23.17 14.00 11.45
CA ALA A 265 23.25 13.50 10.08
C ALA A 265 24.60 12.83 9.79
N GLY A 266 25.72 13.41 10.23
CA GLY A 266 27.06 12.86 9.97
C GLY A 266 27.26 11.45 10.53
N GLU A 267 26.90 11.24 11.80
CA GLU A 267 26.96 9.91 12.45
C GLU A 267 26.03 8.91 11.74
N TRP A 268 24.82 9.35 11.40
CA TRP A 268 23.86 8.52 10.70
C TRP A 268 24.33 8.17 9.29
N CYS A 269 25.00 9.07 8.57
CA CYS A 269 25.52 8.80 7.24
C CYS A 269 26.67 7.78 7.24
N ALA A 270 27.45 7.72 8.33
CA ALA A 270 28.47 6.70 8.53
C ALA A 270 27.86 5.32 8.84
N ALA A 271 26.76 5.28 9.61
CA ALA A 271 26.06 4.06 9.96
C ALA A 271 24.53 4.27 10.02
N PRO A 272 23.82 4.19 8.88
CA PRO A 272 22.38 4.46 8.85
C PRO A 272 21.58 3.50 9.72
N VAL A 273 20.82 4.05 10.65
CA VAL A 273 19.85 3.32 11.47
C VAL A 273 18.44 3.67 11.04
N PHE A 274 17.53 2.72 11.13
CA PHE A 274 16.12 2.90 10.80
C PHE A 274 15.25 2.30 11.91
N PRO A 275 14.02 2.80 12.12
CA PRO A 275 13.14 2.34 13.19
C PRO A 275 12.46 1.00 12.85
N VAL A 276 13.26 -0.06 12.66
CA VAL A 276 12.82 -1.40 12.22
C VAL A 276 11.72 -2.03 13.09
N ARG A 277 11.61 -1.62 14.36
CA ARG A 277 10.53 -2.06 15.26
C ARG A 277 9.15 -1.64 14.76
N LEU A 278 9.05 -0.47 14.13
CA LEU A 278 7.81 0.10 13.61
C LEU A 278 7.35 -0.53 12.28
N GLY A 279 8.19 -1.38 11.65
CA GLY A 279 7.93 -1.88 10.30
C GLY A 279 8.00 -0.78 9.23
N PRO A 280 7.75 -1.10 7.95
CA PRO A 280 7.87 -0.14 6.84
C PRO A 280 7.07 1.16 7.00
N GLU A 281 5.91 1.09 7.66
CA GLU A 281 5.02 2.24 7.84
C GLU A 281 5.60 3.36 8.72
N TRP A 282 6.79 3.19 9.33
CA TRP A 282 7.47 4.28 10.03
C TRP A 282 7.61 5.52 9.14
N TYR A 283 7.80 5.33 7.84
CA TYR A 283 7.98 6.41 6.88
C TYR A 283 6.72 7.28 6.76
N LEU A 284 5.52 6.74 7.01
CA LEU A 284 4.29 7.52 7.03
C LEU A 284 4.30 8.61 8.12
N ARG A 285 5.05 8.42 9.21
CA ARG A 285 5.22 9.45 10.25
C ARG A 285 6.03 10.63 9.75
N LEU A 286 7.07 10.36 8.95
CA LEU A 286 7.85 11.39 8.27
C LEU A 286 6.97 12.13 7.27
N ARG A 287 6.24 11.40 6.43
CA ARG A 287 5.30 11.98 5.47
C ARG A 287 4.24 12.87 6.14
N ASP A 288 3.60 12.38 7.20
CA ASP A 288 2.60 13.16 7.94
C ASP A 288 3.20 14.45 8.52
N MET A 289 4.43 14.39 9.04
CA MET A 289 5.14 15.56 9.54
C MET A 289 5.37 16.59 8.43
N LEU A 290 5.76 16.14 7.23
CA LEU A 290 5.98 17.04 6.09
C LEU A 290 4.68 17.69 5.60
N TYR A 291 3.57 16.96 5.63
CA TYR A 291 2.26 17.44 5.17
C TYR A 291 1.54 18.30 6.19
N ARG A 292 1.95 18.25 7.46
CA ARG A 292 1.57 19.21 8.49
C ARG A 292 2.34 20.50 8.23
N THR A 293 1.63 21.50 7.71
CA THR A 293 2.08 22.88 7.83
C THR A 293 1.59 23.41 9.18
N VAL A 294 2.46 24.12 9.88
CA VAL A 294 2.07 25.01 10.96
C VAL A 294 1.81 26.33 10.23
N GLU A 295 0.56 26.77 10.18
CA GLU A 295 0.23 28.14 9.79
C GLU A 295 0.69 29.11 10.88
#